data_AF-A0AAU4N3V1-F1
#
_entry.id   AF-A0AAU4N3V1-F1
#
_cell.length_a   1.000
_cell.length_b   1.000
_cell.length_c   1.000
_cell.angle_alpha   90.00
_cell.angle_beta   90.00
_cell.angle_gamma   90.00
#
_symmetry.space_group_name_H-M   'P 1'
#
loop_
_entity.id
_entity.type
_entity.pdbx_description
1 polymer ?
#
loop_
_entity_poly.entity_id
_entity_poly.type
_entity_poly.pdbx_seq_one_letter_code
_entity_poly.pdbx_strand_id
1 'polypeptide(L)'
;MENNADLVASSGDLTRLARDLDSMQRHLDNQVRRMDAIVDRIEAGWQGEAAKGYRALHRGAAEDAVRIRETLKVIETAVLLGRDGFTEEDLETMRQIRSIASGVDVAREARELSGEPSGASARSALRDM
;
A
#
# COMPACT_ATOMS: atom_id res chain seq x y z
N MET A 1 -15.36 40.54 -10.28
CA MET A 1 -15.15 40.02 -8.91
C MET A 1 -14.96 38.53 -9.06
N GLU A 2 -13.71 38.10 -9.00
CA GLU A 2 -13.29 36.72 -9.18
C GLU A 2 -13.68 35.93 -7.92
N ASN A 3 -14.56 34.95 -8.09
CA ASN A 3 -15.08 34.12 -7.01
C ASN A 3 -14.00 33.07 -6.67
N ASN A 4 -12.95 33.50 -5.97
CA ASN A 4 -12.10 32.59 -5.21
C ASN A 4 -12.97 32.07 -4.07
N ALA A 5 -13.74 31.02 -4.37
CA ALA A 5 -14.17 30.09 -3.36
C ALA A 5 -12.90 29.46 -2.80
N ASP A 6 -12.28 30.17 -1.88
CA ASP A 6 -11.25 29.69 -1.00
C ASP A 6 -11.83 28.40 -0.43
N LEU A 7 -11.27 27.26 -0.83
CA LEU A 7 -11.72 25.95 -0.40
C LEU A 7 -11.31 25.81 1.06
N VAL A 8 -12.04 26.50 1.95
CA VAL A 8 -11.96 26.32 3.39
C VAL A 8 -12.65 24.99 3.67
N ALA A 9 -11.94 23.89 3.40
CA ALA A 9 -12.35 22.58 3.86
C ALA A 9 -12.45 22.65 5.39
N SER A 10 -13.60 22.26 5.94
CA SER A 10 -13.76 22.26 7.38
C SER A 10 -12.86 21.20 8.02
N SER A 11 -12.51 21.37 9.29
CA SER A 11 -11.77 20.35 10.05
C SER A 11 -12.48 18.98 10.05
N GLY A 12 -13.82 18.99 9.94
CA GLY A 12 -14.64 17.81 9.76
C GLY A 12 -14.43 17.13 8.41
N ASP A 13 -14.32 17.89 7.33
CA ASP A 13 -14.08 17.38 5.96
C ASP A 13 -12.69 16.75 5.85
N LEU A 14 -11.67 17.40 6.43
CA LEU A 14 -10.31 16.87 6.45
C LEU A 14 -10.21 15.59 7.29
N THR A 15 -10.90 15.54 8.43
CA THR A 15 -10.98 14.30 9.24
C THR A 15 -11.65 13.17 8.45
N ARG A 16 -12.69 13.47 7.66
CA ARG A 16 -13.35 12.48 6.81
C ARG A 16 -12.42 11.98 5.72
N LEU A 17 -11.74 12.90 5.03
CA LEU A 17 -10.78 12.56 3.98
C LEU A 17 -9.66 11.65 4.50
N ALA A 18 -9.12 11.92 5.70
CA ALA A 18 -8.12 11.04 6.32
C ALA A 18 -8.65 9.61 6.51
N ARG A 19 -9.88 9.45 7.01
CA ARG A 19 -10.53 8.12 7.14
C ARG A 19 -10.77 7.43 5.80
N ASP A 20 -11.08 8.21 4.77
CA ASP A 20 -11.29 7.68 3.42
C ASP A 20 -9.96 7.18 2.83
N LEU A 21 -8.85 7.90 3.04
CA LEU A 21 -7.50 7.48 2.64
C LEU A 21 -7.07 6.19 3.36
N ASP A 22 -7.27 6.11 4.67
CA ASP A 22 -7.05 4.90 5.48
C ASP A 22 -7.92 3.72 4.99
N SER A 23 -9.16 3.98 4.60
CA SER A 23 -10.04 2.95 4.03
C SER A 23 -9.56 2.47 2.65
N MET A 24 -9.02 3.35 1.81
CA MET A 24 -8.41 2.95 0.54
C MET A 24 -7.15 2.10 0.74
N GLN A 25 -6.32 2.42 1.74
CA GLN A 25 -5.14 1.61 2.06
C GLN A 25 -5.55 0.16 2.38
N ARG A 26 -6.54 -0.04 3.26
CA ARG A 26 -7.08 -1.37 3.57
C ARG A 26 -7.70 -2.06 2.35
N HIS A 27 -8.37 -1.30 1.49
CA HIS A 27 -9.00 -1.84 0.29
C HIS A 27 -7.94 -2.42 -0.66
N LEU A 28 -6.84 -1.70 -0.88
CA LEU A 28 -5.74 -2.16 -1.71
C LEU A 28 -5.10 -3.44 -1.16
N ASP A 29 -4.84 -3.51 0.15
CA ASP A 29 -4.30 -4.71 0.78
C ASP A 29 -5.21 -5.93 0.60
N ASN A 30 -6.52 -5.74 0.77
CA ASN A 30 -7.50 -6.80 0.60
C ASN A 30 -7.61 -7.27 -0.86
N GLN A 31 -7.49 -6.38 -1.83
CA GLN A 31 -7.54 -6.73 -3.24
C GLN A 31 -6.33 -7.59 -3.65
N VAL A 32 -5.13 -7.27 -3.16
CA VAL A 32 -3.92 -8.08 -3.42
C VAL A 32 -4.06 -9.49 -2.83
N ARG A 33 -4.51 -9.59 -1.58
CA ARG A 33 -4.77 -10.88 -0.91
C ARG A 33 -5.85 -11.70 -1.60
N ARG A 34 -6.89 -11.04 -2.12
CA ARG A 34 -7.96 -11.70 -2.85
C ARG A 34 -7.50 -12.23 -4.20
N MET A 35 -6.63 -11.50 -4.89
CA MET A 35 -6.00 -12.00 -6.13
C MET A 35 -5.17 -13.26 -5.86
N ASP A 36 -4.45 -13.30 -4.74
CA ASP A 36 -3.67 -14.48 -4.32
C ASP A 36 -4.58 -15.71 -4.08
N ALA A 37 -5.65 -15.56 -3.30
CA ALA A 37 -6.60 -16.64 -3.04
C ALA A 37 -7.32 -17.17 -4.29
N ILE A 38 -7.46 -16.34 -5.34
CA ILE A 38 -8.00 -16.76 -6.63
C ILE A 38 -6.99 -17.66 -7.36
N VAL A 39 -5.69 -17.37 -7.27
CA VAL A 39 -4.62 -18.21 -7.84
C VAL A 39 -4.63 -19.59 -7.20
N ASP A 40 -4.62 -19.67 -5.86
CA ASP A 40 -4.62 -20.94 -5.14
C ASP A 40 -5.80 -21.83 -5.55
N ARG A 41 -6.95 -21.23 -5.86
CA ARG A 41 -8.14 -21.94 -6.32
C ARG A 41 -8.05 -22.39 -7.79
N ILE A 42 -7.33 -21.66 -8.63
CA ILE A 42 -7.20 -21.91 -10.08
C ILE A 42 -5.95 -22.75 -10.42
N GLU A 43 -4.95 -22.84 -9.55
CA GLU A 43 -3.71 -23.61 -9.77
C GLU A 43 -3.93 -25.10 -10.03
N ALA A 44 -5.08 -25.65 -9.63
CA ALA A 44 -5.49 -27.00 -10.01
C ALA A 44 -5.71 -27.15 -11.55
N GLY A 45 -5.97 -26.06 -12.27
CA GLY A 45 -6.26 -26.06 -13.71
C GLY A 45 -5.22 -25.37 -14.60
N TRP A 46 -4.39 -24.47 -14.05
CA TRP A 46 -3.37 -23.72 -14.81
C TRP A 46 -1.95 -24.18 -14.46
N GLN A 47 -1.58 -25.39 -14.87
CA GLN A 47 -0.20 -25.85 -14.73
C GLN A 47 0.68 -25.24 -15.84
N GLY A 48 1.85 -24.69 -15.49
CA GLY A 48 2.89 -24.27 -16.46
C GLY A 48 3.09 -22.77 -16.63
N GLU A 49 3.33 -22.32 -17.87
CA GLU A 49 3.72 -20.93 -18.20
C GLU A 49 2.64 -19.88 -17.87
N ALA A 50 1.36 -20.26 -17.93
CA ALA A 50 0.25 -19.38 -17.56
C ALA A 50 0.27 -19.00 -16.07
N ALA A 51 0.54 -19.95 -15.17
CA ALA A 51 0.69 -19.68 -13.75
C ALA A 51 1.90 -18.79 -13.45
N LYS A 52 3.03 -19.00 -14.14
CA LYS A 52 4.21 -18.14 -14.00
C LYS A 52 3.93 -16.70 -14.44
N GLY A 53 3.27 -16.53 -15.59
CA GLY A 53 2.88 -15.21 -16.11
C GLY A 53 1.92 -14.49 -15.16
N TYR A 54 0.95 -15.19 -14.59
CA TYR A 54 0.05 -14.61 -13.60
C TYR A 54 0.76 -14.21 -12.32
N ARG A 55 1.60 -15.08 -11.73
CA ARG A 55 2.37 -14.77 -10.51
C ARG A 55 3.25 -13.53 -10.71
N ALA A 56 3.86 -13.35 -11.88
CA ALA A 56 4.62 -12.15 -12.22
C ALA A 56 3.73 -10.88 -12.25
N LEU A 57 2.55 -10.96 -12.88
CA LEU A 57 1.60 -9.86 -12.92
C LEU A 57 1.07 -9.50 -11.52
N HIS A 58 0.74 -10.51 -10.72
CA HIS A 58 0.27 -10.31 -9.35
C HIS A 58 1.34 -9.66 -8.47
N ARG A 59 2.61 -10.09 -8.58
CA ARG A 59 3.72 -9.43 -7.89
C ARG A 59 3.85 -7.95 -8.28
N GLY A 60 3.78 -7.65 -9.58
CA GLY A 60 3.78 -6.26 -10.04
C GLY A 60 2.62 -5.43 -9.48
N ALA A 61 1.40 -6.01 -9.48
CA ALA A 61 0.23 -5.35 -8.89
C ALA A 61 0.35 -5.16 -7.37
N ALA A 62 0.97 -6.10 -6.66
CA ALA A 62 1.24 -5.99 -5.23
C ALA A 62 2.29 -4.91 -4.93
N GLU A 63 3.35 -4.82 -5.72
CA GLU A 63 4.35 -3.73 -5.62
C GLU A 63 3.72 -2.35 -5.86
N ASP A 64 2.84 -2.25 -6.85
CA ASP A 64 2.10 -1.01 -7.13
C ASP A 64 1.14 -0.67 -5.98
N ALA A 65 0.41 -1.64 -5.44
CA ALA A 65 -0.47 -1.45 -4.30
C ALA A 65 0.28 -0.96 -3.06
N VAL A 66 1.46 -1.54 -2.76
CA VAL A 66 2.35 -1.08 -1.68
C VAL A 66 2.79 0.36 -1.92
N ARG A 67 3.26 0.70 -3.12
CA ARG A 67 3.71 2.06 -3.44
C ARG A 67 2.60 3.10 -3.30
N ILE A 68 1.39 2.77 -3.77
CA ILE A 68 0.20 3.62 -3.62
C ILE A 68 -0.13 3.77 -2.13
N ARG A 69 -0.16 2.68 -1.36
CA ARG A 69 -0.44 2.70 0.08
C ARG A 69 0.53 3.61 0.84
N GLU A 70 1.83 3.52 0.59
CA GLU A 70 2.81 4.38 1.27
C GLU A 70 2.63 5.87 0.89
N THR A 71 2.22 6.15 -0.35
CA THR A 71 1.87 7.50 -0.77
C THR A 71 0.60 8.00 -0.06
N LEU A 72 -0.42 7.15 0.06
CA LEU A 72 -1.68 7.48 0.75
C LEU A 72 -1.44 7.76 2.25
N LYS A 73 -0.54 7.04 2.93
CA LYS A 73 -0.15 7.32 4.32
C LYS A 73 0.45 8.71 4.50
N VAL A 74 1.32 9.12 3.56
CA VAL A 74 1.92 10.47 3.57
C VAL A 74 0.84 11.53 3.40
N ILE A 75 -0.10 11.31 2.47
CA ILE A 75 -1.21 12.24 2.22
C ILE A 75 -2.17 12.29 3.42
N GLU A 76 -2.53 11.15 4.00
CA GLU A 76 -3.38 11.06 5.20
C GLU A 76 -2.77 11.85 6.35
N THR A 77 -1.48 11.66 6.60
CA THR A 77 -0.78 12.38 7.66
C THR A 77 -0.75 13.88 7.36
N ALA A 78 -0.49 14.28 6.11
CA ALA A 78 -0.55 15.68 5.72
C ALA A 78 -1.93 16.31 5.96
N VAL A 79 -3.01 15.57 5.67
CA VAL A 79 -4.38 16.01 5.89
C VAL A 79 -4.70 16.13 7.38
N LEU A 80 -4.24 15.20 8.21
CA LEU A 80 -4.43 15.23 9.66
C LEU A 80 -3.69 16.40 10.31
N LEU A 81 -2.44 16.63 9.92
CA LEU A 81 -1.62 17.73 10.43
C LEU A 81 -2.09 19.09 9.91
N GLY A 82 -2.54 19.16 8.65
CA GLY A 82 -3.09 20.37 8.04
C GLY A 82 -4.48 20.76 8.55
N ARG A 83 -5.12 19.93 9.39
CA ARG A 83 -6.49 20.15 9.89
C ARG A 83 -6.66 21.48 10.61
N ASP A 84 -5.69 21.83 11.45
CA ASP A 84 -5.73 23.01 12.31
C ASP A 84 -4.72 24.09 11.87
N GLY A 85 -4.12 23.91 10.69
CA GLY A 85 -2.98 24.69 10.19
C GLY A 85 -1.63 24.09 10.56
N PHE A 86 -0.68 24.09 9.63
CA PHE A 86 0.63 23.46 9.84
C PHE A 86 1.51 24.25 10.82
N THR A 87 2.13 23.54 11.76
CA THR A 87 3.23 24.02 12.59
C THR A 87 4.61 23.59 12.03
N GLU A 88 5.70 24.15 12.56
CA GLU A 88 7.05 23.68 12.20
C GLU A 88 7.30 22.21 12.57
N GLU A 89 6.75 21.76 13.70
CA GLU A 89 6.83 20.37 14.16
C GLU A 89 6.08 19.41 13.22
N ASP A 90 4.93 19.84 12.69
CA ASP A 90 4.17 19.09 11.70
C ASP A 90 4.96 18.90 10.40
N LEU A 91 5.65 19.95 9.94
CA LEU A 91 6.48 19.89 8.74
C LEU A 91 7.70 18.98 8.91
N GLU A 92 8.28 18.92 10.11
CA GLU A 92 9.34 17.95 10.44
C GLU A 92 8.79 16.51 10.42
N THR A 93 7.64 16.30 11.07
CA THR A 93 6.95 14.99 11.08
C THR A 93 6.66 14.50 9.66
N MET A 94 6.18 15.38 8.77
CA MET A 94 5.95 15.05 7.36
C MET A 94 7.24 14.66 6.62
N ARG A 95 8.36 15.35 6.89
CA ARG A 95 9.66 15.02 6.29
C ARG A 95 10.15 13.65 6.75
N GLN A 96 10.01 13.35 8.04
CA GLN A 96 10.37 12.04 8.59
C GLN A 96 9.52 10.91 7.99
N ILE A 97 8.20 11.08 7.93
CA ILE A 97 7.30 10.06 7.36
C ILE A 97 7.60 9.82 5.88
N ARG A 98 7.84 10.88 5.11
CA ARG A 98 8.23 10.76 3.69
C ARG A 98 9.54 9.99 3.53
N SER A 99 10.52 10.25 4.40
CA SER A 99 11.79 9.52 4.40
C SER A 99 11.57 8.02 4.68
N ILE A 100 10.77 7.69 5.71
CA ILE A 100 10.42 6.30 6.04
C ILE A 100 9.70 5.64 4.85
N ALA A 101 8.68 6.29 4.29
CA ALA A 101 7.91 5.79 3.15
C ALA A 101 8.81 5.52 1.92
N SER A 102 9.80 6.39 1.67
CA SER A 102 10.77 6.19 0.58
C SER A 102 11.77 5.06 0.84
N GLY A 103 12.00 4.72 2.10
CA GLY A 103 12.88 3.63 2.52
C GLY A 103 12.20 2.26 2.59
N VAL A 104 10.89 2.17 2.31
CA VAL A 104 10.16 0.90 2.32
C VAL A 104 10.67 0.00 1.19
N ASP A 105 11.08 -1.22 1.55
CA ASP A 105 11.37 -2.29 0.59
C ASP A 105 10.06 -2.79 -0.03
N VAL A 106 9.66 -2.14 -1.12
CA VAL A 106 8.41 -2.43 -1.84
C VAL A 106 8.34 -3.89 -2.27
N ALA A 107 9.44 -4.48 -2.73
CA ALA A 107 9.47 -5.86 -3.19
C ALA A 107 9.28 -6.85 -2.03
N ARG A 108 9.87 -6.58 -0.87
CA ARG A 108 9.66 -7.39 0.34
C ARG A 108 8.22 -7.31 0.83
N GLU A 109 7.69 -6.10 0.98
CA GLU A 109 6.31 -5.88 1.42
C GLU A 109 5.28 -6.49 0.46
N ALA A 110 5.52 -6.38 -0.86
CA ALA A 110 4.67 -6.99 -1.87
C ALA A 110 4.66 -8.52 -1.75
N ARG A 111 5.82 -9.16 -1.53
CA ARG A 111 5.89 -10.62 -1.31
C ARG A 111 5.10 -11.05 -0.08
N GLU A 112 5.26 -10.33 1.04
CA GLU A 112 4.53 -10.61 2.28
C GLU A 112 3.01 -10.45 2.08
N LEU A 113 2.59 -9.42 1.35
CA LEU A 113 1.18 -9.15 1.05
C LEU A 113 0.57 -10.18 0.09
N SER A 114 1.38 -10.66 -0.86
CA SER A 114 1.03 -11.68 -1.85
C SER A 114 1.15 -13.11 -1.32
N GLY A 115 1.46 -13.33 -0.04
CA GLY A 115 1.58 -14.68 0.53
C GLY A 115 2.76 -15.50 -0.02
N GLU A 116 3.68 -14.90 -0.79
CA GLU A 116 4.86 -15.61 -1.30
C GLU A 116 5.80 -15.93 -0.11
N PRO A 117 6.25 -17.19 0.04
CA PRO A 117 7.14 -17.54 1.14
C PRO A 117 8.44 -16.75 1.00
N SER A 118 8.80 -16.00 2.05
CA SER A 118 10.09 -15.33 2.15
C SER A 118 11.20 -16.36 1.92
N GLY A 119 12.18 -16.05 1.07
CA GLY A 119 13.21 -16.99 0.59
C GLY A 119 14.05 -17.70 1.66
N ALA A 120 13.88 -17.33 2.94
CA ALA A 120 14.37 -18.09 4.09
C ALA A 120 13.66 -19.45 4.29
N SER A 121 12.35 -19.55 4.00
CA SER A 121 11.59 -20.80 4.19
C SER A 121 11.86 -21.85 3.11
N ALA A 122 12.19 -21.42 1.89
CA ALA A 122 12.49 -22.32 0.78
C ALA A 122 13.82 -23.07 0.96
N ARG A 123 14.78 -22.51 1.71
CA ARG A 123 16.10 -23.12 1.93
C ARG A 123 16.11 -24.21 3.01
N SER A 124 15.19 -24.20 3.97
CA SER A 124 15.09 -25.27 4.96
C SER A 124 14.40 -26.52 4.42
N ALA A 125 13.39 -26.38 3.55
CA ALA A 125 12.67 -27.52 2.97
C ALA A 125 13.55 -28.39 2.04
N LEU A 126 14.61 -27.81 1.46
CA LEU A 126 15.59 -28.51 0.63
C LEU A 126 16.74 -29.16 1.42
N ARG A 127 16.82 -28.95 2.74
CA ARG A 127 17.88 -29.50 3.59
C ARG A 127 17.43 -30.71 4.42
N ASP A 128 16.13 -30.97 4.47
CA ASP A 128 15.51 -32.12 5.15
C ASP A 128 15.00 -33.20 4.18
N MET A 129 15.49 -33.22 2.93
CA MET A 129 15.26 -34.30 1.95
C MET A 129 16.54 -35.10 1.69
#